data_AF-A0A1V9KKY2-F1
#
_entry.id   AF-A0A1V9KKY2-F1
#
_cell.length_a   1.000
_cell.length_b   1.000
_cell.length_c   1.000
_cell.angle_alpha   90.00
_cell.angle_beta   90.00
_cell.angle_gamma   90.00
#
_symmetry.space_group_name_H-M   'P 1'
#
loop_
_entity.id
_entity.type
_entity.pdbx_description
1 polymer ?
#
loop_
_entity_poly.entity_id
_entity_poly.type
_entity_poly.pdbx_seq_one_letter_code
_entity_poly.pdbx_strand_id
1 'polypeptide(L)'
;MSDGVHTQPDLVNGTPYRLTVVCAGHGAAEIAFTPHDAGSTKSVPCDGSVVFERLTGKGSVRLDVQGKPSATGMIVWRINRV
;
A
#
# COMPACT_ATOMS: atom_id res chain seq x y z
N MET A 1 -7.48 -10.66 12.44
CA MET A 1 -6.99 -9.27 12.45
C MET A 1 -5.48 -9.42 12.44
N SER A 2 -4.80 -9.04 11.35
CA SER A 2 -3.33 -9.01 11.37
C SER A 2 -2.91 -7.69 12.00
N ASP A 3 -1.79 -7.70 12.71
CA ASP A 3 -1.18 -6.46 13.19
C ASP A 3 -0.73 -5.64 11.97
N GLY A 4 -0.99 -4.33 11.98
CA GLY A 4 -0.64 -3.46 10.85
C GLY A 4 -1.46 -2.19 10.76
N VAL A 5 -1.26 -1.45 9.66
CA VAL A 5 -2.06 -0.28 9.32
C VAL A 5 -2.98 -0.63 8.16
N HIS A 6 -4.26 -0.34 8.33
CA HIS A 6 -5.31 -0.71 7.38
C HIS A 6 -6.08 0.54 6.96
N THR A 7 -6.25 0.73 5.66
CA THR A 7 -7.12 1.80 5.12
C THR A 7 -8.06 1.24 4.08
N GLN A 8 -9.26 1.83 4.01
CA GLN A 8 -10.32 1.37 3.12
C GLN A 8 -10.95 2.55 2.39
N PRO A 9 -10.26 3.12 1.38
CA PRO A 9 -10.82 4.17 0.54
C PRO A 9 -11.91 3.64 -0.41
N ASP A 10 -12.90 4.49 -0.66
CA ASP A 10 -13.86 4.31 -1.75
C ASP A 10 -13.27 4.88 -3.05
N LEU A 11 -12.90 3.98 -3.96
CA LEU A 11 -12.33 4.27 -5.27
C LEU A 11 -13.34 3.98 -6.37
N VAL A 12 -13.52 4.94 -7.29
CA VAL A 12 -14.45 4.79 -8.42
C VAL A 12 -14.11 3.54 -9.24
N ASN A 13 -15.10 2.68 -9.43
CA ASN A 13 -14.99 1.42 -10.18
C ASN A 13 -14.35 1.62 -11.56
N GLY A 14 -13.39 0.76 -11.90
CA GLY A 14 -12.70 0.75 -13.20
C GLY A 14 -11.76 1.93 -13.45
N THR A 15 -11.69 2.91 -12.53
CA THR A 15 -10.81 4.07 -12.68
C THR A 15 -9.37 3.70 -12.31
N PRO A 16 -8.36 4.09 -13.10
CA PRO A 16 -6.96 3.89 -12.75
C PRO A 16 -6.50 4.87 -11.67
N TYR A 17 -5.78 4.36 -10.69
CA TYR A 17 -5.15 5.13 -9.62
C TYR A 17 -3.66 4.78 -9.52
N ARG A 18 -2.91 5.67 -8.89
CA ARG A 18 -1.51 5.48 -8.52
C ARG A 18 -1.39 5.57 -7.01
N LEU A 19 -0.88 4.50 -6.41
CA LEU A 19 -0.37 4.50 -5.05
C LEU A 19 1.10 4.93 -5.08
N THR A 20 1.46 5.88 -4.22
CA THR A 20 2.85 6.25 -3.93
C THR A 20 3.11 5.98 -2.46
N VAL A 21 4.12 5.18 -2.15
CA VAL A 21 4.46 4.76 -0.78
C VAL A 21 5.92 5.09 -0.50
N VAL A 22 6.19 5.53 0.73
CA VAL A 22 7.54 5.68 1.29
C VAL A 22 7.56 5.06 2.66
N CYS A 23 8.57 4.23 2.93
CA CYS A 23 8.91 3.78 4.28
C CYS A 23 10.30 4.31 4.66
N ALA A 24 10.46 4.78 5.89
CA ALA A 24 11.73 5.27 6.43
C ALA A 24 12.02 4.60 7.77
N GLY A 25 13.21 3.99 7.91
CA GLY A 25 13.67 3.26 9.08
C GLY A 25 14.61 2.12 8.71
N HIS A 26 14.28 0.89 9.13
CA HIS A 26 15.05 -0.32 8.80
C HIS A 26 14.13 -1.48 8.42
N GLY A 27 14.66 -2.42 7.62
CA GLY A 27 13.91 -3.58 7.14
C GLY A 27 12.99 -3.24 5.98
N ALA A 28 11.83 -3.90 5.91
CA ALA A 28 10.86 -3.71 4.85
C ALA A 28 9.42 -3.92 5.37
N ALA A 29 8.48 -3.23 4.73
CA ALA A 29 7.05 -3.48 4.86
C ALA A 29 6.53 -4.20 3.61
N GLU A 30 5.33 -4.76 3.71
CA GLU A 30 4.58 -5.31 2.60
C GLU A 30 3.22 -4.61 2.51
N ILE A 31 2.81 -4.29 1.29
CA ILE A 31 1.47 -3.79 1.00
C ILE A 31 0.70 -4.83 0.21
N ALA A 32 -0.58 -5.01 0.56
CA ALA A 32 -1.50 -5.91 -0.12
C ALA A 32 -2.87 -5.25 -0.29
N PHE A 33 -3.63 -5.71 -1.28
CA PHE A 33 -4.94 -5.18 -1.62
C PHE A 33 -6.03 -6.23 -1.50
N THR A 34 -7.19 -5.81 -1.04
CA THR A 34 -8.44 -6.57 -1.14
C THR A 34 -9.48 -5.71 -1.88
N PRO A 35 -10.06 -6.20 -3.00
CA PRO A 35 -9.79 -7.48 -3.64
C PRO A 35 -8.39 -7.54 -4.27
N HIS A 36 -7.82 -8.75 -4.41
CA HIS A 36 -6.45 -8.96 -4.91
C HIS A 36 -6.23 -8.48 -6.35
N ASP A 37 -7.30 -8.31 -7.13
CA ASP A 37 -7.24 -7.78 -8.50
C ASP A 37 -7.27 -6.24 -8.57
N ALA A 38 -7.34 -5.55 -7.41
CA ALA A 38 -7.23 -4.10 -7.34
C ALA A 38 -5.78 -3.61 -7.53
N GLY A 39 -4.78 -4.40 -7.15
CA GLY A 39 -3.36 -4.06 -7.23
C GLY A 39 -2.47 -5.24 -6.82
N SER A 40 -1.19 -5.19 -7.16
CA SER A 40 -0.25 -6.26 -6.80
C SER A 40 0.36 -6.06 -5.42
N THR A 41 0.61 -7.16 -4.71
CA THR A 41 1.37 -7.13 -3.46
C THR A 41 2.79 -6.63 -3.73
N LYS A 42 3.29 -5.70 -2.91
CA LYS A 42 4.63 -5.12 -3.06
C LYS A 42 5.39 -5.11 -1.74
N SER A 43 6.68 -5.43 -1.82
CA SER A 43 7.62 -5.12 -0.75
C SER A 43 8.05 -3.66 -0.85
N VAL A 44 8.02 -2.94 0.27
CA VAL A 44 8.44 -1.55 0.39
C VAL A 44 9.66 -1.48 1.31
N PRO A 45 10.87 -1.23 0.78
CA PRO A 45 12.05 -1.08 1.62
C PRO A 45 11.90 0.17 2.50
N CYS A 46 12.34 0.07 3.75
CA CYS A 46 12.30 1.18 4.70
C CYS A 46 13.56 2.03 4.66
N ASP A 47 14.10 2.29 3.47
CA ASP A 47 15.33 3.06 3.25
C ASP A 47 15.07 4.49 2.73
N GLY A 48 13.80 4.92 2.71
CA GLY A 48 13.37 6.21 2.18
C GLY A 48 13.08 6.22 0.68
N SER A 49 13.26 5.09 -0.02
CA SER A 49 12.92 4.98 -1.45
C SER A 49 11.42 5.10 -1.70
N VAL A 50 11.06 5.69 -2.85
CA VAL A 50 9.68 5.81 -3.28
C VAL A 50 9.27 4.57 -4.09
N VAL A 51 8.21 3.89 -3.65
CA VAL A 51 7.59 2.78 -4.38
C VAL A 51 6.29 3.25 -5.01
N PHE A 52 6.07 2.85 -6.26
CA PHE A 52 4.82 3.11 -6.98
C PHE A 52 4.09 1.82 -7.29
N GLU A 53 2.77 1.86 -7.16
CA GLU A 53 1.90 0.79 -7.63
C GLU A 53 0.69 1.35 -8.37
N ARG A 54 0.29 0.70 -9.46
CA ARG A 54 -0.96 1.01 -10.15
C ARG A 54 -2.09 0.25 -9.50
N LEU A 55 -3.21 0.93 -9.31
CA LEU A 55 -4.42 0.35 -8.77
C LEU A 55 -5.59 0.54 -9.73
N THR A 56 -6.50 -0.41 -9.76
CA THR A 56 -7.81 -0.26 -10.40
C THR A 56 -8.86 -0.12 -9.31
N GLY A 57 -9.67 0.95 -9.36
CA GLY A 57 -10.75 1.14 -8.41
C GLY A 57 -11.79 0.01 -8.51
N LYS A 58 -12.24 -0.49 -7.35
CA LYS A 58 -13.22 -1.58 -7.21
C LYS A 58 -14.33 -1.22 -6.20
N GLY A 59 -14.58 0.08 -6.00
CA GLY A 59 -15.48 0.58 -4.97
C GLY A 59 -14.69 0.62 -3.67
N SER A 60 -15.03 -0.25 -2.72
CA SER A 60 -14.27 -0.38 -1.48
C SER A 60 -13.00 -1.20 -1.73
N VAL A 61 -11.85 -0.54 -1.84
CA VAL A 61 -10.54 -1.19 -1.88
C VAL A 61 -9.90 -1.09 -0.51
N ARG A 62 -9.51 -2.21 0.09
CA ARG A 62 -8.70 -2.23 1.31
C ARG A 62 -7.23 -2.30 0.94
N LEU A 63 -6.43 -1.43 1.54
CA LEU A 63 -4.96 -1.45 1.54
C LEU A 63 -4.51 -1.88 2.94
N ASP A 64 -3.83 -3.01 3.00
CA ASP A 64 -3.23 -3.56 4.20
C ASP A 64 -1.72 -3.36 4.15
N VAL A 65 -1.15 -2.86 5.25
CA VAL A 65 0.28 -2.64 5.40
C VAL A 65 0.78 -3.44 6.60
N GLN A 66 1.79 -4.29 6.37
CA GLN A 66 2.40 -5.11 7.40
C GLN A 66 3.92 -4.94 7.39
N GLY A 67 4.52 -4.69 8.56
CA GLY A 67 5.97 -4.73 8.71
C GLY A 67 6.46 -6.18 8.66
N LYS A 68 7.53 -6.45 7.90
CA LYS A 68 8.23 -7.74 7.99
C LYS A 68 8.96 -7.83 9.34
N PRO A 69 9.35 -9.04 9.80
CA PRO A 69 10.15 -9.17 11.02
C PRO A 69 11.35 -8.23 10.99
N SER A 70 11.65 -7.59 12.13
CA SER A 70 12.67 -6.54 12.31
C SER A 70 12.42 -5.18 11.66
N ALA A 71 11.29 -4.99 10.97
CA ALA A 71 10.94 -3.68 10.43
C ALA A 71 10.72 -2.65 11.54
N THR A 72 11.31 -1.47 11.37
CA THR A 72 11.14 -0.33 12.29
C THR A 72 10.97 0.95 11.48
N GLY A 73 10.34 1.95 12.10
CA GLY A 73 10.20 3.29 11.52
C GLY A 73 8.77 3.64 11.15
N MET A 74 8.61 4.39 10.07
CA MET A 74 7.33 4.97 9.65
C MET A 74 7.08 4.72 8.16
N ILE A 75 5.81 4.49 7.82
CA ILE A 75 5.35 4.34 6.44
C ILE A 75 4.21 5.32 6.18
N VAL A 76 4.24 5.94 5.01
CA VAL A 76 3.22 6.87 4.54
C VAL A 76 2.89 6.57 3.09
N TRP A 77 1.64 6.80 2.72
CA TRP A 77 1.19 6.66 1.34
C TRP A 77 0.20 7.73 0.94
N ARG A 78 0.07 7.90 -0.37
CA ARG A 78 -0.99 8.67 -1.02
C ARG A 78 -1.53 7.90 -2.22
N ILE A 79 -2.82 8.07 -2.47
CA ILE A 79 -3.50 7.55 -3.66
C ILE A 79 -4.00 8.72 -4.48
N ASN A 80 -3.65 8.77 -5.75
CA ASN A 80 -4.11 9.79 -6.69
C ASN A 80 -4.73 9.11 -7.91
N ARG A 81 -5.73 9.75 -8.52
CA ARG A 81 -6.17 9.36 -9.88
C ARG A 81 -5.02 9.57 -10.85
N VAL A 82 -4.92 8.70 -11.86
CA VAL A 82 -3.99 8.86 -12.99
C VAL A 82 -4.60 9.82 -13.99
#